data_AF-A0A7W3VLY6-F1
#
_entry.id   AF-A0A7W3VLY6-F1
#
_cell.length_a   1.000
_cell.length_b   1.000
_cell.length_c   1.000
_cell.angle_alpha   90.00
_cell.angle_beta   90.00
_cell.angle_gamma   90.00
#
_symmetry.space_group_name_H-M   'P 1'
#
loop_
_entity.id
_entity.type
_entity.pdbx_description
1 polymer ?
#
loop_
_entity_poly.entity_id
_entity_poly.type
_entity_poly.pdbx_seq_one_letter_code
_entity_poly.pdbx_strand_id
1 'polypeptide(L)'
;MTIQELLQRLTTQEKARIKTVEVRELDEEVKGYFVAFVDEGEATYDVHIQLDELVVQQMTCDCVLEGTRCIHQAAVLQHIAQKGVKVAPTQLAKKGRAKAKISASGALLEAQTKETLAQWLAEIFKKNKTLEQQFIVTFSQEKTDYTATYVSDIMEQTFKAVAGKRKTLEGVKIKKILDTLEIAFEPVNDFITVNLDKPIAYALFATIMNAMKAFDKRISHHSKKFEDFYQNYSTWFALSLNNMQSDKQWQIQVKQILDQVFIQHSAQWTTDGLLLKQLYDLANTQQQKAVGHAIHQCMLHTPYTRYDYKMDFVSFVRDVALTHDFYEEVYPFFKLRE
;
A
#
# COMPACT_ATOMS: atom_id res chain seq x y z
N MET A 1 45.85 -7.48 -7.11
CA MET A 1 46.78 -7.94 -6.04
C MET A 1 46.02 -8.82 -5.07
N THR A 2 46.66 -9.84 -4.49
CA THR A 2 45.98 -10.69 -3.51
C THR A 2 45.84 -10.00 -2.15
N ILE A 3 44.89 -10.45 -1.33
CA ILE A 3 44.72 -9.96 0.04
C ILE A 3 46.03 -10.10 0.84
N GLN A 4 46.72 -11.24 0.71
CA GLN A 4 47.97 -11.50 1.43
C GLN A 4 49.09 -10.54 1.02
N GLU A 5 49.25 -10.26 -0.28
CA GLU A 5 50.22 -9.28 -0.78
C GLU A 5 49.93 -7.88 -0.24
N LEU A 6 48.66 -7.49 -0.19
CA LEU A 6 48.24 -6.18 0.33
C LEU A 6 48.47 -6.05 1.84
N LEU A 7 48.28 -7.13 2.61
CA LEU A 7 48.52 -7.15 4.05
C LEU A 7 50.03 -7.20 4.39
N GLN A 8 50.86 -7.83 3.54
CA GLN A 8 52.31 -7.85 3.72
C GLN A 8 52.94 -6.47 3.51
N ARG A 9 52.38 -5.64 2.62
CA ARG A 9 52.83 -4.27 2.37
C ARG A 9 52.45 -3.26 3.46
N LEU A 10 51.69 -3.67 4.48
CA LEU A 10 51.40 -2.82 5.64
C LEU A 10 52.68 -2.58 6.46
N THR A 11 52.96 -1.31 6.73
CA THR A 11 53.98 -0.87 7.69
C THR A 11 53.64 -1.32 9.11
N THR A 12 54.64 -1.34 9.98
CA THR A 12 54.44 -1.66 11.41
C THR A 12 53.46 -0.71 12.09
N GLN A 13 53.46 0.57 11.70
CA GLN A 13 52.55 1.58 12.22
C GLN A 13 51.10 1.33 11.78
N GLU A 14 50.87 0.99 10.50
CA GLU A 14 49.53 0.65 10.01
C GLU A 14 49.00 -0.63 10.67
N LYS A 15 49.84 -1.65 10.87
CA LYS A 15 49.47 -2.87 11.60
C LYS A 15 49.08 -2.59 13.05
N ALA A 16 49.68 -1.59 13.69
CA ALA A 16 49.29 -1.16 15.03
C ALA A 16 47.95 -0.40 15.02
N ARG A 17 47.73 0.48 14.03
CA ARG A 17 46.48 1.24 13.88
C ARG A 17 45.27 0.38 13.52
N ILE A 18 45.45 -0.71 12.76
CA ILE A 18 44.34 -1.64 12.48
C ILE A 18 43.76 -2.22 13.77
N LYS A 19 44.58 -2.39 14.82
CA LYS A 19 44.10 -2.89 16.12
C LYS A 19 43.28 -1.89 16.91
N THR A 20 43.27 -0.61 16.49
CA THR A 20 42.50 0.44 17.16
C THR A 20 41.14 0.69 16.51
N VAL A 21 40.82 -0.03 15.42
CA VAL A 21 39.52 0.01 14.76
C VAL A 21 38.81 -1.33 14.87
N GLU A 22 37.49 -1.28 14.95
CA GLU A 22 36.65 -2.47 15.13
C GLU A 22 35.80 -2.70 13.88
N VAL A 23 35.96 -3.86 13.23
CA VAL A 23 35.05 -4.29 12.16
C VAL A 23 33.83 -4.91 12.82
N ARG A 24 32.74 -4.13 12.93
CA ARG A 24 31.54 -4.50 13.68
C ARG A 24 30.71 -5.56 12.96
N GLU A 25 30.52 -5.36 11.66
CA GLU A 25 29.77 -6.25 10.77
C GLU A 25 30.55 -6.39 9.46
N LEU A 26 30.60 -7.61 8.92
CA LEU A 26 31.24 -7.93 7.64
C LEU A 26 30.37 -8.98 6.97
N ASP A 27 29.65 -8.57 5.93
CA ASP A 27 28.75 -9.42 5.18
C ASP A 27 29.20 -9.52 3.72
N GLU A 28 28.92 -10.67 3.10
CA GLU A 28 29.09 -10.87 1.67
C GLU A 28 27.70 -10.82 1.01
N GLU A 29 27.33 -9.69 0.42
CA GLU A 29 25.98 -9.51 -0.16
C GLU A 29 25.78 -10.36 -1.42
N VAL A 30 26.83 -10.44 -2.24
CA VAL A 30 26.93 -11.30 -3.43
C VAL A 30 28.35 -11.84 -3.50
N LYS A 31 28.52 -13.00 -4.15
CA LYS A 31 29.81 -13.70 -4.18
C LYS A 31 30.96 -12.76 -4.60
N GLY A 32 31.93 -12.57 -3.72
CA GLY A 32 33.08 -11.70 -3.88
C GLY A 32 32.87 -10.25 -3.47
N TYR A 33 31.67 -9.80 -3.12
CA TYR A 33 31.39 -8.42 -2.71
C TYR A 33 31.11 -8.35 -1.21
N PHE A 34 32.04 -7.71 -0.49
CA PHE A 34 32.00 -7.59 0.96
C PHE A 34 31.63 -6.16 1.37
N VAL A 35 30.72 -6.05 2.32
CA VAL A 35 30.31 -4.78 2.94
C VAL A 35 30.57 -4.87 4.43
N ALA A 36 31.18 -3.83 4.99
CA ALA A 36 31.51 -3.78 6.40
C ALA A 36 31.33 -2.40 7.02
N PHE A 37 30.92 -2.39 8.29
CA PHE A 37 30.91 -1.22 9.14
C PHE A 37 32.13 -1.25 10.06
N VAL A 38 32.99 -0.23 9.95
CA VAL A 38 34.23 -0.14 10.72
C VAL A 38 34.19 1.07 11.65
N ASP A 39 34.37 0.82 12.95
CA ASP A 39 34.39 1.87 13.97
C ASP A 39 35.81 2.34 14.26
N GLU A 40 36.02 3.66 14.24
CA GLU A 40 37.23 4.33 14.74
C GLU A 40 36.79 5.39 15.77
N GLY A 41 36.82 5.03 17.05
CA GLY A 41 36.34 5.89 18.13
C GLY A 41 34.81 6.03 18.13
N GLU A 42 34.30 7.25 17.98
CA GLU A 42 32.85 7.53 17.90
C GLU A 42 32.32 7.58 16.46
N ALA A 43 33.20 7.45 15.46
CA ALA A 43 32.83 7.45 14.05
C ALA A 43 32.72 6.01 13.50
N THR A 44 31.76 5.81 12.59
CA THR A 44 31.58 4.56 11.84
C THR A 44 31.75 4.86 10.36
N TYR A 45 32.46 3.97 9.66
CA TYR A 45 32.82 4.09 8.26
C TYR A 45 32.34 2.87 7.46
N ASP A 46 31.73 3.13 6.31
CA ASP A 46 31.25 2.14 5.38
C ASP A 46 32.39 1.72 4.44
N VAL A 47 32.72 0.43 4.44
CA VAL A 47 33.79 -0.15 3.63
C VAL A 47 33.24 -1.21 2.70
N HIS A 48 33.54 -1.07 1.41
CA HIS A 48 33.20 -2.06 0.40
C HIS A 48 34.46 -2.65 -0.24
N ILE A 49 34.51 -3.97 -0.38
CA ILE A 49 35.63 -4.68 -1.01
C ILE A 49 35.07 -5.68 -2.03
N GLN A 50 35.47 -5.50 -3.29
CA GLN A 50 35.21 -6.48 -4.34
C GLN A 50 36.45 -7.37 -4.54
N LEU A 51 36.22 -8.67 -4.45
CA LEU A 51 37.17 -9.74 -4.70
C LEU A 51 36.75 -10.56 -5.92
N ASP A 52 37.75 -11.03 -6.65
CA ASP A 52 37.63 -12.20 -7.51
C ASP A 52 38.51 -13.30 -6.90
N GLU A 53 37.85 -14.29 -6.29
CA GLU A 53 38.45 -15.28 -5.39
C GLU A 53 39.24 -14.64 -4.23
N LEU A 54 40.55 -14.42 -4.41
CA LEU A 54 41.45 -13.80 -3.42
C LEU A 54 42.13 -12.53 -3.96
N VAL A 55 41.80 -12.11 -5.17
CA VAL A 55 42.34 -10.93 -5.83
C VAL A 55 41.42 -9.75 -5.58
N VAL A 56 41.95 -8.69 -4.98
CA VAL A 56 41.21 -7.44 -4.78
C VAL A 56 41.06 -6.71 -6.11
N GLN A 57 39.80 -6.51 -6.52
CA GLN A 57 39.41 -5.76 -7.72
C GLN A 57 39.15 -4.29 -7.39
N GLN A 58 38.41 -4.03 -6.30
CA GLN A 58 38.05 -2.68 -5.90
C GLN A 58 37.93 -2.59 -4.37
N MET A 59 38.29 -1.41 -3.82
CA MET A 59 38.05 -1.07 -2.42
C MET A 59 37.56 0.37 -2.34
N THR A 60 36.46 0.59 -1.62
CA THR A 60 35.96 1.93 -1.30
C THR A 60 35.77 2.06 0.20
N CYS A 61 35.94 3.27 0.71
CA CYS A 61 35.66 3.64 2.08
C CYS A 61 35.23 5.10 2.06
N ASP A 62 34.24 5.43 2.87
CA ASP A 62 33.72 6.78 3.07
C ASP A 62 34.62 7.68 3.94
N CYS A 63 35.71 7.15 4.52
CA CYS A 63 36.67 7.97 5.23
C CYS A 63 37.40 8.92 4.27
N VAL A 64 37.55 10.18 4.68
CA VAL A 64 38.26 11.21 3.91
C VAL A 64 39.76 10.98 4.01
N LEU A 65 40.30 10.11 3.14
CA LEU A 65 41.73 9.82 3.14
C LEU A 65 42.29 9.91 1.72
N GLU A 66 43.29 10.79 1.55
CA GLU A 66 44.10 10.89 0.34
C GLU A 66 45.21 9.85 0.41
N GLY A 67 44.99 8.69 -0.21
CA GLY A 67 45.95 7.59 -0.28
C GLY A 67 45.39 6.41 -1.06
N THR A 68 46.26 5.44 -1.40
CA THR A 68 45.85 4.24 -2.17
C THR A 68 45.03 3.24 -1.36
N ARG A 69 45.06 3.30 -0.02
CA ARG A 69 44.24 2.48 0.89
C ARG A 69 44.16 3.13 2.28
N CYS A 70 42.97 3.15 2.89
CA CYS A 70 42.79 3.61 4.27
C CYS A 70 42.95 2.48 5.31
N ILE A 71 43.04 2.86 6.59
CA ILE A 71 43.16 1.87 7.68
C ILE A 71 41.91 1.00 7.82
N HIS A 72 40.73 1.50 7.47
CA HIS A 72 39.46 0.75 7.54
C HIS A 72 39.44 -0.38 6.51
N GLN A 73 39.83 -0.09 5.27
CA GLN A 73 40.00 -1.09 4.21
C GLN A 73 41.01 -2.15 4.61
N ALA A 74 42.13 -1.75 5.24
CA ALA A 74 43.13 -2.70 5.72
C ALA A 74 42.60 -3.60 6.85
N ALA A 75 41.78 -3.06 7.75
CA ALA A 75 41.13 -3.81 8.82
C ALA A 75 40.14 -4.85 8.26
N VAL A 76 39.34 -4.48 7.28
CA VAL A 76 38.39 -5.38 6.61
C VAL A 76 39.14 -6.49 5.86
N LEU A 77 40.19 -6.16 5.09
CA LEU A 77 41.04 -7.17 4.44
C LEU A 77 41.66 -8.15 5.45
N GLN A 78 42.13 -7.65 6.60
CA GLN A 78 42.66 -8.50 7.66
C GLN A 78 41.58 -9.42 8.24
N HIS A 79 40.35 -8.90 8.39
CA HIS A 79 39.22 -9.67 8.90
C HIS A 79 38.79 -10.78 7.93
N ILE A 80 38.73 -10.49 6.63
CA ILE A 80 38.48 -11.48 5.55
C ILE A 80 39.59 -12.55 5.54
N ALA A 81 40.85 -12.15 5.64
CA ALA A 81 41.99 -13.07 5.63
C ALA A 81 42.02 -14.01 6.85
N GLN A 82 41.59 -13.53 8.03
CA GLN A 82 41.59 -14.29 9.28
C GLN A 82 40.39 -15.25 9.39
N LYS A 83 39.20 -14.82 8.94
CA LYS A 83 37.98 -15.65 8.96
C LYS A 83 37.91 -16.62 7.77
N GLY A 84 38.71 -16.40 6.73
CA GLY A 84 38.63 -17.08 5.46
C GLY A 84 37.40 -16.61 4.65
N VAL A 85 37.42 -16.79 3.33
CA VAL A 85 36.33 -16.41 2.40
C VAL A 85 35.01 -17.18 2.67
N LYS A 86 35.00 -18.06 3.67
CA LYS A 86 33.76 -18.66 4.21
C LYS A 86 33.34 -17.89 5.45
N VAL A 87 32.88 -16.65 5.27
CA VAL A 87 32.19 -15.93 6.34
C VAL A 87 30.80 -16.54 6.44
N ALA A 88 30.65 -17.56 7.28
CA ALA A 88 29.34 -18.04 7.66
C ALA A 88 28.57 -16.89 8.36
N PRO A 89 27.27 -16.71 8.09
CA PRO A 89 26.47 -15.65 8.68
C PRO A 89 26.51 -15.84 10.19
N THR A 90 27.26 -14.97 10.88
CA THR A 90 27.53 -15.18 12.30
C THR A 90 26.33 -14.70 13.09
N GLN A 91 25.76 -15.63 13.82
CA GLN A 91 24.57 -15.49 14.63
C GLN A 91 24.65 -14.26 15.55
N LEU A 92 23.69 -13.35 15.38
CA LEU A 92 23.40 -12.25 16.30
C LEU A 92 23.24 -12.75 17.74
N ALA A 93 24.25 -12.55 18.57
CA ALA A 93 24.10 -12.52 20.01
C ALA A 93 23.33 -11.24 20.41
N LYS A 94 22.01 -11.26 20.21
CA LYS A 94 21.10 -10.20 20.66
C LYS A 94 21.13 -10.13 22.19
N LYS A 95 21.85 -9.16 22.75
CA LYS A 95 21.51 -8.62 24.06
C LYS A 95 20.25 -7.75 23.92
N GLY A 96 19.15 -8.27 24.44
CA GLY A 96 18.14 -7.46 25.12
C GLY A 96 17.19 -6.60 24.28
N ARG A 97 16.50 -7.18 23.30
CA ARG A 97 15.15 -6.71 22.94
C ARG A 97 14.28 -7.95 22.75
N ALA A 98 13.22 -8.07 23.56
CA ALA A 98 12.39 -9.27 23.63
C ALA A 98 12.04 -9.78 22.22
N LYS A 99 12.62 -10.94 21.83
CA LYS A 99 12.27 -11.62 20.59
C LYS A 99 10.78 -11.95 20.68
N ALA A 100 10.00 -11.45 19.73
CA ALA A 100 8.66 -11.95 19.49
C ALA A 100 8.72 -13.47 19.41
N LYS A 101 7.87 -14.16 20.18
CA LYS A 101 7.77 -15.63 20.16
C LYS A 101 7.56 -16.07 18.72
N ILE A 102 8.58 -16.68 18.11
CA ILE A 102 8.43 -17.37 16.82
C ILE A 102 7.41 -18.48 17.06
N SER A 103 6.31 -18.44 16.31
CA SER A 103 5.28 -19.47 16.38
C SER A 103 5.84 -20.81 15.91
N ALA A 104 5.22 -21.92 16.33
CA ALA A 104 5.59 -23.24 15.82
C ALA A 104 5.58 -23.31 14.29
N SER A 105 4.69 -22.57 13.64
CA SER A 105 4.66 -22.41 12.18
C SER A 105 5.87 -21.66 11.62
N GLY A 106 6.36 -20.62 12.32
CA GLY A 106 7.55 -19.87 11.90
C GLY A 106 8.82 -20.73 11.93
N ALA A 107 8.99 -21.53 12.98
CA ALA A 107 10.13 -22.46 13.07
C ALA A 107 10.08 -23.54 11.98
N LEU A 108 8.87 -24.03 11.64
CA LEU A 108 8.71 -25.00 10.55
C LEU A 108 9.01 -24.38 9.19
N LEU A 109 8.59 -23.13 8.95
CA LEU A 109 8.87 -22.42 7.69
C LEU A 109 10.38 -22.24 7.47
N GLU A 110 11.14 -21.87 8.51
CA GLU A 110 12.59 -21.70 8.43
C GLU A 110 13.34 -23.03 8.20
N ALA A 111 12.76 -24.15 8.63
CA ALA A 111 13.37 -25.48 8.50
C ALA A 111 13.15 -26.13 7.13
N GLN A 112 12.24 -25.61 6.30
CA GLN A 112 11.97 -26.17 4.97
C GLN A 112 12.84 -25.55 3.88
N THR A 113 13.10 -26.34 2.84
CA THR A 113 13.75 -25.83 1.62
C THR A 113 12.80 -24.96 0.79
N LYS A 114 13.36 -24.08 -0.05
CA LYS A 114 12.58 -23.24 -0.96
C LYS A 114 11.71 -24.08 -1.88
N GLU A 115 12.25 -25.18 -2.39
CA GLU A 115 11.56 -26.11 -3.28
C GLU A 115 10.37 -26.77 -2.58
N THR A 116 10.56 -27.25 -1.34
CA THR A 116 9.47 -27.87 -0.56
C THR A 116 8.35 -26.87 -0.26
N LEU A 117 8.69 -25.64 0.11
CA LEU A 117 7.70 -24.59 0.37
C LEU A 117 6.96 -24.19 -0.91
N ALA A 118 7.66 -24.05 -2.04
CA ALA A 118 7.05 -23.72 -3.32
C ALA A 118 6.06 -24.80 -3.77
N GLN A 119 6.42 -26.08 -3.65
CA GLN A 119 5.52 -27.20 -3.99
C GLN A 119 4.31 -27.27 -3.06
N TRP A 120 4.52 -27.05 -1.75
CA TRP A 120 3.42 -27.01 -0.80
C TRP A 120 2.46 -25.84 -1.07
N LEU A 121 2.98 -24.64 -1.34
CA LEU A 121 2.19 -23.46 -1.75
C LEU A 121 1.40 -23.73 -3.03
N ALA A 122 2.02 -24.34 -4.04
CA ALA A 122 1.33 -24.71 -5.28
C ALA A 122 0.16 -25.68 -5.05
N GLU A 123 0.33 -26.66 -4.16
CA GLU A 123 -0.76 -27.58 -3.76
C GLU A 123 -1.84 -26.88 -2.94
N ILE A 124 -1.49 -25.88 -2.12
CA ILE A 124 -2.45 -25.05 -1.40
C ILE A 124 -3.24 -24.18 -2.37
N PHE A 125 -2.60 -23.56 -3.36
CA PHE A 125 -3.25 -22.71 -4.36
C PHE A 125 -4.32 -23.45 -5.15
N LYS A 126 -4.05 -24.71 -5.54
CA LYS A 126 -5.05 -25.59 -6.18
C LYS A 126 -6.32 -25.77 -5.33
N LYS A 127 -6.18 -25.74 -3.99
CA LYS A 127 -7.27 -25.96 -3.03
C LYS A 127 -7.87 -24.65 -2.51
N ASN A 128 -7.16 -23.53 -2.64
CA ASN A 128 -7.53 -22.22 -2.13
C ASN A 128 -7.14 -21.12 -3.13
N LYS A 129 -8.00 -20.94 -4.13
CA LYS A 129 -7.78 -19.96 -5.21
C LYS A 129 -7.62 -18.53 -4.72
N THR A 130 -8.26 -18.20 -3.59
CA THR A 130 -8.14 -16.89 -2.95
C THR A 130 -6.71 -16.62 -2.46
N LEU A 131 -6.06 -17.61 -1.83
CA LEU A 131 -4.68 -17.45 -1.37
C LEU A 131 -3.69 -17.33 -2.54
N GLU A 132 -3.98 -18.03 -3.65
CA GLU A 132 -3.22 -17.90 -4.88
C GLU A 132 -3.27 -16.46 -5.42
N GLN A 133 -4.47 -15.85 -5.46
CA GLN A 133 -4.60 -14.47 -5.90
C GLN A 133 -3.84 -13.51 -4.98
N GLN A 134 -3.95 -13.68 -3.66
CA GLN A 134 -3.18 -12.86 -2.70
C GLN A 134 -1.67 -12.99 -2.93
N PHE A 135 -1.18 -14.22 -3.16
CA PHE A 135 0.23 -14.45 -3.45
C PHE A 135 0.68 -13.76 -4.74
N ILE A 136 -0.08 -13.90 -5.83
CA ILE A 136 0.22 -13.22 -7.11
C ILE A 136 0.27 -11.70 -6.90
N VAL A 137 -0.73 -11.14 -6.22
CA VAL A 137 -0.81 -9.70 -5.93
C VAL A 137 0.39 -9.21 -5.12
N THR A 138 0.85 -10.00 -4.14
CA THR A 138 1.93 -9.61 -3.24
C THR A 138 3.32 -9.69 -3.90
N PHE A 139 3.51 -10.64 -4.82
CA PHE A 139 4.84 -10.98 -5.35
C PHE A 139 5.01 -10.82 -6.87
N SER A 140 3.96 -10.37 -7.59
CA SER A 140 4.07 -10.02 -9.00
C SER A 140 4.97 -8.80 -9.18
N GLN A 141 6.03 -8.93 -9.98
CA GLN A 141 6.87 -7.82 -10.43
C GLN A 141 6.33 -7.15 -11.71
N GLU A 142 5.26 -7.70 -12.30
CA GLU A 142 4.61 -7.06 -13.44
C GLU A 142 3.83 -5.84 -12.97
N LYS A 143 3.96 -4.72 -13.71
CA LYS A 143 3.01 -3.61 -13.62
C LYS A 143 1.62 -4.18 -13.87
N THR A 144 0.93 -4.52 -12.79
CA THR A 144 -0.45 -4.98 -12.88
C THR A 144 -1.22 -3.76 -13.33
N ASP A 145 -1.69 -3.74 -14.57
CA ASP A 145 -2.62 -2.71 -15.02
C ASP A 145 -3.92 -2.90 -14.24
N TYR A 146 -4.06 -2.14 -13.15
CA TYR A 146 -5.27 -2.14 -12.34
C TYR A 146 -6.41 -1.54 -13.17
N THR A 147 -7.21 -2.42 -13.75
CA THR A 147 -8.39 -2.08 -14.55
C THR A 147 -9.68 -2.41 -13.79
N ALA A 148 -10.79 -1.80 -14.21
CA ALA A 148 -12.11 -2.13 -13.69
C ALA A 148 -12.45 -3.62 -13.87
N THR A 149 -12.02 -4.23 -14.99
CA THR A 149 -12.20 -5.67 -15.24
C THR A 149 -11.44 -6.51 -14.23
N TYR A 150 -10.16 -6.19 -13.99
CA TYR A 150 -9.33 -6.88 -13.00
C TYR A 150 -9.96 -6.87 -11.60
N VAL A 151 -10.40 -5.70 -11.15
CA VAL A 151 -11.10 -5.53 -9.87
C VAL A 151 -12.39 -6.36 -9.82
N SER A 152 -13.19 -6.31 -10.89
CA SER A 152 -14.45 -7.06 -10.98
C SER A 152 -14.22 -8.57 -10.86
N ASP A 153 -13.17 -9.09 -11.53
CA ASP A 153 -12.82 -10.50 -11.51
C ASP A 153 -12.41 -10.97 -10.11
N ILE A 154 -11.60 -10.19 -9.39
CA ILE A 154 -11.23 -10.48 -8.00
C ILE A 154 -12.46 -10.55 -7.09
N MET A 155 -13.39 -9.59 -7.24
CA MET A 155 -14.61 -9.59 -6.44
C MET A 155 -15.48 -10.80 -6.75
N GLU A 156 -15.69 -11.10 -8.03
CA GLU A 156 -16.51 -12.23 -8.43
C GLU A 156 -15.92 -13.57 -7.93
N GLN A 157 -14.60 -13.74 -8.06
CA GLN A 157 -13.90 -14.92 -7.54
C GLN A 157 -14.04 -15.03 -6.02
N THR A 158 -13.88 -13.93 -5.29
CA THR A 158 -14.02 -13.90 -3.82
C THR A 158 -15.45 -14.24 -3.39
N PHE A 159 -16.44 -13.63 -4.05
CA PHE A 159 -17.86 -13.93 -3.81
C PHE A 159 -18.17 -15.40 -4.08
N LYS A 160 -17.72 -15.95 -5.20
CA LYS A 160 -17.91 -17.38 -5.55
C LYS A 160 -17.23 -18.29 -4.53
N ALA A 161 -16.01 -17.98 -4.09
CA ALA A 161 -15.24 -18.80 -3.16
C ALA A 161 -15.89 -18.87 -1.77
N VAL A 162 -16.44 -17.76 -1.26
CA VAL A 162 -16.97 -17.70 0.11
C VAL A 162 -18.48 -17.99 0.19
N ALA A 163 -19.26 -17.43 -0.74
CA ALA A 163 -20.71 -17.58 -0.77
C ALA A 163 -21.18 -18.79 -1.58
N GLY A 164 -20.44 -19.18 -2.62
CA GLY A 164 -20.86 -20.22 -3.56
C GLY A 164 -22.18 -19.85 -4.23
N LYS A 165 -23.14 -20.78 -4.23
CA LYS A 165 -24.48 -20.60 -4.79
C LYS A 165 -25.54 -20.16 -3.76
N ARG A 166 -25.14 -19.82 -2.53
CA ARG A 166 -26.09 -19.51 -1.44
C ARG A 166 -26.73 -18.15 -1.64
N LYS A 167 -28.05 -18.08 -1.46
CA LYS A 167 -28.83 -16.82 -1.48
C LYS A 167 -28.95 -16.16 -0.10
N THR A 168 -28.59 -16.86 0.96
CA THR A 168 -28.60 -16.33 2.34
C THR A 168 -27.24 -16.53 2.96
N LEU A 169 -26.69 -15.49 3.59
CA LEU A 169 -25.38 -15.56 4.24
C LEU A 169 -25.46 -15.07 5.69
N GLU A 170 -24.79 -15.82 6.56
CA GLU A 170 -24.56 -15.45 7.95
C GLU A 170 -23.44 -14.42 8.08
N GLY A 171 -23.41 -13.68 9.19
CA GLY A 171 -22.44 -12.62 9.45
C GLY A 171 -20.98 -13.07 9.38
N VAL A 172 -20.66 -14.31 9.77
CA VAL A 172 -19.30 -14.89 9.65
C VAL A 172 -18.90 -15.03 8.18
N LYS A 173 -19.86 -15.45 7.33
CA LYS A 173 -19.83 -15.44 5.86
C LYS A 173 -19.35 -14.09 5.31
N ILE A 174 -20.10 -13.07 5.70
CA ILE A 174 -19.91 -11.69 5.24
C ILE A 174 -18.58 -11.15 5.70
N LYS A 175 -18.21 -11.35 6.98
CA LYS A 175 -16.91 -10.95 7.51
C LYS A 175 -15.77 -11.56 6.69
N LYS A 176 -15.84 -12.86 6.40
CA LYS A 176 -14.81 -13.53 5.59
C LYS A 176 -14.68 -12.93 4.19
N ILE A 177 -15.79 -12.54 3.54
CA ILE A 177 -15.76 -11.85 2.23
C ILE A 177 -15.00 -10.53 2.36
N LEU A 178 -15.37 -9.70 3.34
CA LEU A 178 -14.78 -8.39 3.54
C LEU A 178 -13.30 -8.48 3.89
N ASP A 179 -12.92 -9.34 4.84
CA ASP A 179 -11.51 -9.57 5.21
C ASP A 179 -10.68 -10.03 4.00
N THR A 180 -11.27 -10.85 3.12
CA THR A 180 -10.58 -11.33 1.91
C THR A 180 -10.38 -10.21 0.89
N LEU A 181 -11.39 -9.38 0.68
CA LEU A 181 -11.32 -8.27 -0.27
C LEU A 181 -10.40 -7.16 0.23
N GLU A 182 -10.38 -6.88 1.53
CA GLU A 182 -9.48 -5.91 2.15
C GLU A 182 -8.02 -6.23 1.82
N ILE A 183 -7.63 -7.50 2.00
CA ILE A 183 -6.31 -8.00 1.65
C ILE A 183 -6.05 -7.93 0.13
N ALA A 184 -7.01 -8.38 -0.68
CA ALA A 184 -6.82 -8.44 -2.13
C ALA A 184 -6.73 -7.04 -2.77
N PHE A 185 -7.35 -6.04 -2.16
CA PHE A 185 -7.44 -4.69 -2.68
C PHE A 185 -6.45 -3.70 -2.06
N GLU A 186 -5.63 -4.10 -1.09
CA GLU A 186 -4.57 -3.24 -0.55
C GLU A 186 -3.74 -2.54 -1.66
N PRO A 187 -3.14 -3.26 -2.64
CA PRO A 187 -2.35 -2.59 -3.68
C PRO A 187 -3.21 -1.87 -4.73
N VAL A 188 -4.48 -2.25 -4.89
CA VAL A 188 -5.44 -1.49 -5.72
C VAL A 188 -5.72 -0.14 -5.06
N ASN A 189 -5.89 -0.11 -3.74
CA ASN A 189 -6.13 1.10 -2.96
C ASN A 189 -4.88 2.02 -2.96
N ASP A 190 -3.69 1.45 -2.87
CA ASP A 190 -2.44 2.20 -3.03
C ASP A 190 -2.35 2.83 -4.42
N PHE A 191 -2.67 2.05 -5.46
CA PHE A 191 -2.69 2.56 -6.83
C PHE A 191 -3.72 3.68 -7.00
N ILE A 192 -4.94 3.52 -6.46
CA ILE A 192 -5.98 4.57 -6.47
C ILE A 192 -5.43 5.84 -5.82
N THR A 193 -4.80 5.73 -4.65
CA THR A 193 -4.27 6.87 -3.88
C THR A 193 -3.21 7.66 -4.67
N VAL A 194 -2.33 6.96 -5.38
CA VAL A 194 -1.27 7.60 -6.18
C VAL A 194 -1.82 8.21 -7.48
N ASN A 195 -3.02 7.80 -7.93
CA ASN A 195 -3.62 8.22 -9.19
C ASN A 195 -4.94 8.99 -9.00
N LEU A 196 -5.15 9.60 -7.83
CA LEU A 196 -6.38 10.36 -7.49
C LEU A 196 -6.69 11.50 -8.46
N ASP A 197 -5.67 12.05 -9.11
CA ASP A 197 -5.80 13.10 -10.12
C ASP A 197 -6.28 12.59 -11.49
N LYS A 198 -6.38 11.27 -11.68
CA LYS A 198 -6.76 10.62 -12.93
C LYS A 198 -8.15 9.99 -12.84
N PRO A 199 -8.92 9.97 -13.94
CA PRO A 199 -10.26 9.35 -13.98
C PRO A 199 -10.30 7.88 -13.56
N ILE A 200 -9.17 7.16 -13.70
CA ILE A 200 -9.06 5.75 -13.34
C ILE A 200 -9.29 5.51 -11.84
N ALA A 201 -8.89 6.44 -10.96
CA ALA A 201 -9.09 6.30 -9.52
C ALA A 201 -10.58 6.18 -9.17
N TYR A 202 -11.39 7.12 -9.69
CA TYR A 202 -12.84 7.06 -9.54
C TYR A 202 -13.44 5.82 -10.20
N ALA A 203 -12.97 5.44 -11.39
CA ALA A 203 -13.49 4.27 -12.08
C ALA A 203 -13.29 2.98 -11.26
N LEU A 204 -12.12 2.81 -10.62
CA LEU A 204 -11.85 1.66 -9.75
C LEU A 204 -12.70 1.71 -8.47
N PHE A 205 -12.77 2.88 -7.81
CA PHE A 205 -13.66 3.09 -6.66
C PHE A 205 -15.11 2.70 -6.98
N ALA A 206 -15.67 3.24 -8.07
CA ALA A 206 -17.03 2.99 -8.50
C ALA A 206 -17.24 1.50 -8.82
N THR A 207 -16.25 0.85 -9.45
CA THR A 207 -16.31 -0.59 -9.73
C THR A 207 -16.44 -1.41 -8.46
N ILE A 208 -15.62 -1.13 -7.43
CA ILE A 208 -15.65 -1.84 -6.14
C ILE A 208 -17.01 -1.67 -5.48
N MET A 209 -17.48 -0.43 -5.36
CA MET A 209 -18.76 -0.13 -4.71
C MET A 209 -19.94 -0.78 -5.43
N ASN A 210 -19.92 -0.81 -6.77
CA ASN A 210 -20.98 -1.40 -7.57
C ASN A 210 -21.02 -2.92 -7.48
N ALA A 211 -19.87 -3.57 -7.58
CA ALA A 211 -19.78 -5.01 -7.45
C ALA A 211 -20.22 -5.46 -6.03
N MET A 212 -19.84 -4.70 -5.00
CA MET A 212 -20.31 -4.96 -3.63
C MET A 212 -21.83 -4.78 -3.51
N LYS A 213 -22.37 -3.66 -4.00
CA LYS A 213 -23.82 -3.36 -3.98
C LYS A 213 -24.63 -4.39 -4.75
N ALA A 214 -24.12 -4.84 -5.90
CA ALA A 214 -24.76 -5.88 -6.69
C ALA A 214 -24.77 -7.23 -5.96
N PHE A 215 -23.67 -7.55 -5.25
CA PHE A 215 -23.58 -8.75 -4.45
C PHE A 215 -24.52 -8.72 -3.24
N ASP A 216 -24.48 -7.64 -2.47
CA ASP A 216 -25.35 -7.36 -1.31
C ASP A 216 -26.83 -7.52 -1.69
N LYS A 217 -27.29 -6.84 -2.75
CA LYS A 217 -28.66 -6.96 -3.26
C LYS A 217 -29.09 -8.38 -3.67
N ARG A 218 -28.13 -9.25 -4.03
CA ARG A 218 -28.41 -10.62 -4.49
C ARG A 218 -28.63 -11.60 -3.33
N ILE A 219 -28.23 -11.24 -2.11
CA ILE A 219 -28.27 -12.12 -0.95
C ILE A 219 -29.18 -11.56 0.16
N SER A 220 -29.78 -12.43 0.95
CA SER A 220 -30.43 -12.06 2.20
C SER A 220 -29.46 -12.19 3.38
N HIS A 221 -29.42 -11.18 4.23
CA HIS A 221 -28.71 -11.19 5.52
C HIS A 221 -29.27 -10.13 6.48
N HIS A 222 -28.81 -10.19 7.74
CA HIS A 222 -29.10 -9.18 8.77
C HIS A 222 -27.84 -8.43 9.25
N SER A 223 -26.70 -8.64 8.58
CA SER A 223 -25.45 -7.98 8.97
C SER A 223 -25.40 -6.51 8.56
N LYS A 224 -24.90 -5.65 9.45
CA LYS A 224 -24.55 -4.24 9.16
C LYS A 224 -23.20 -4.06 8.45
N LYS A 225 -22.44 -5.15 8.26
CA LYS A 225 -21.06 -5.08 7.77
C LYS A 225 -20.91 -4.51 6.36
N PHE A 226 -21.91 -4.69 5.48
CA PHE A 226 -21.90 -4.03 4.18
C PHE A 226 -22.14 -2.52 4.31
N GLU A 227 -23.05 -2.10 5.19
CA GLU A 227 -23.25 -0.68 5.52
C GLU A 227 -21.94 -0.06 6.03
N ASP A 228 -21.29 -0.72 7.00
CA ASP A 228 -19.99 -0.30 7.53
C ASP A 228 -18.94 -0.22 6.40
N PHE A 229 -18.90 -1.20 5.50
CA PHE A 229 -18.00 -1.19 4.35
C PHE A 229 -18.25 0.01 3.44
N TYR A 230 -19.50 0.29 3.04
CA TYR A 230 -19.80 1.41 2.16
C TYR A 230 -19.40 2.75 2.81
N GLN A 231 -19.67 2.90 4.12
CA GLN A 231 -19.29 4.10 4.87
C GLN A 231 -17.78 4.27 4.95
N ASN A 232 -17.06 3.22 5.34
CA ASN A 232 -15.62 3.28 5.53
C ASN A 232 -14.88 3.49 4.21
N TYR A 233 -15.29 2.80 3.13
CA TYR A 233 -14.64 2.92 1.83
C TYR A 233 -14.91 4.29 1.18
N SER A 234 -16.13 4.83 1.32
CA SER A 234 -16.46 6.19 0.88
C SER A 234 -15.72 7.26 1.69
N THR A 235 -15.63 7.08 3.01
CA THR A 235 -14.86 7.95 3.92
C THR A 235 -13.39 8.00 3.52
N TRP A 236 -12.76 6.84 3.30
CA TRP A 236 -11.37 6.76 2.88
C TRP A 236 -11.14 7.49 1.55
N PHE A 237 -11.98 7.26 0.55
CA PHE A 237 -11.84 7.89 -0.76
C PHE A 237 -12.06 9.41 -0.67
N ALA A 238 -13.06 9.87 0.09
CA ALA A 238 -13.32 11.28 0.34
C ALA A 238 -12.14 11.99 1.05
N LEU A 239 -11.57 11.38 2.09
CA LEU A 239 -10.38 11.91 2.78
C LEU A 239 -9.18 11.97 1.84
N SER A 240 -8.98 10.93 1.04
CA SER A 240 -7.90 10.87 0.06
C SER A 240 -8.00 12.02 -0.94
N LEU A 241 -9.21 12.30 -1.45
CA LEU A 241 -9.47 13.47 -2.29
C LEU A 241 -9.22 14.78 -1.55
N ASN A 242 -9.81 14.98 -0.37
CA ASN A 242 -9.66 16.24 0.38
C ASN A 242 -8.22 16.55 0.80
N ASN A 243 -7.35 15.53 0.86
CA ASN A 243 -5.92 15.67 1.15
C ASN A 243 -5.06 15.88 -0.11
N MET A 244 -5.65 15.98 -1.30
CA MET A 244 -4.90 16.29 -2.51
C MET A 244 -4.22 17.66 -2.39
N GLN A 245 -2.93 17.72 -2.72
CA GLN A 245 -2.13 18.95 -2.66
C GLN A 245 -2.54 19.99 -3.71
N SER A 246 -3.12 19.55 -4.83
CA SER A 246 -3.49 20.42 -5.95
C SER A 246 -4.97 20.74 -5.91
N ASP A 247 -5.32 21.96 -5.50
CA ASP A 247 -6.70 22.47 -5.49
C ASP A 247 -7.37 22.34 -6.86
N LYS A 248 -6.63 22.60 -7.94
CA LYS A 248 -7.15 22.49 -9.30
C LYS A 248 -7.56 21.06 -9.63
N GLN A 249 -6.71 20.08 -9.31
CA GLN A 249 -7.03 18.67 -9.57
C GLN A 249 -8.15 18.18 -8.66
N TRP A 250 -8.14 18.59 -7.40
CA TRP A 250 -9.23 18.31 -6.47
C TRP A 250 -10.57 18.81 -7.02
N GLN A 251 -10.66 20.07 -7.48
CA GLN A 251 -11.89 20.62 -8.07
C GLN A 251 -12.37 19.82 -9.29
N ILE A 252 -11.45 19.33 -10.14
CA ILE A 252 -11.79 18.47 -11.27
C ILE A 252 -12.43 17.15 -10.79
N GLN A 253 -11.86 16.52 -9.76
CA GLN A 253 -12.42 15.29 -9.18
C GLN A 253 -13.78 15.53 -8.51
N VAL A 254 -13.93 16.62 -7.75
CA VAL A 254 -15.21 17.01 -7.14
C VAL A 254 -16.27 17.23 -8.22
N LYS A 255 -15.93 17.95 -9.30
CA LYS A 255 -16.85 18.15 -10.42
C LYS A 255 -17.25 16.84 -11.06
N GLN A 256 -16.31 15.91 -11.26
CA GLN A 256 -16.63 14.58 -11.80
C GLN A 256 -17.66 13.86 -10.92
N ILE A 257 -17.50 13.87 -9.59
CA ILE A 257 -18.46 13.25 -8.66
C ILE A 257 -19.82 13.94 -8.72
N LEU A 258 -19.84 15.28 -8.75
CA LEU A 258 -21.08 16.05 -8.85
C LEU A 258 -21.82 15.77 -10.16
N ASP A 259 -21.11 15.68 -11.28
CA ASP A 259 -21.69 15.33 -12.57
C ASP A 259 -22.34 13.94 -12.52
N GLN A 260 -21.73 12.97 -11.81
CA GLN A 260 -22.30 11.64 -11.61
C GLN A 260 -23.59 11.65 -10.77
N VAL A 261 -23.66 12.52 -9.76
CA VAL A 261 -24.81 12.62 -8.86
C VAL A 261 -25.97 13.43 -9.47
N PHE A 262 -25.68 14.55 -10.10
CA PHE A 262 -26.70 15.54 -10.51
C PHE A 262 -26.98 15.57 -12.01
N ILE A 263 -26.08 15.07 -12.86
CA ILE A 263 -26.20 15.25 -14.31
C ILE A 263 -26.35 13.92 -15.04
N GLN A 264 -25.63 12.87 -14.63
CA GLN A 264 -25.68 11.57 -15.28
C GLN A 264 -26.76 10.68 -14.64
N HIS A 265 -27.51 9.93 -15.45
CA HIS A 265 -28.48 8.94 -14.96
C HIS A 265 -27.73 7.64 -14.60
N SER A 266 -27.13 7.62 -13.42
CA SER A 266 -26.23 6.55 -13.00
C SER A 266 -26.93 5.57 -12.04
N ALA A 267 -26.70 4.27 -12.21
CA ALA A 267 -27.13 3.27 -11.23
C ALA A 267 -26.41 3.42 -9.86
N GLN A 268 -25.43 4.33 -9.82
CA GLN A 268 -24.53 4.61 -8.71
C GLN A 268 -24.97 5.77 -7.83
N TRP A 269 -26.04 6.50 -8.13
CA TRP A 269 -26.47 7.69 -7.35
C TRP A 269 -26.48 7.54 -5.82
N THR A 270 -26.89 6.38 -5.30
CA THR A 270 -26.84 6.15 -3.85
C THR A 270 -25.41 6.16 -3.30
N THR A 271 -24.50 5.54 -4.05
CA THR A 271 -23.08 5.43 -3.70
C THR A 271 -22.39 6.77 -3.90
N ASP A 272 -22.65 7.43 -5.02
CA ASP A 272 -22.02 8.71 -5.36
C ASP A 272 -22.56 9.83 -4.46
N GLY A 273 -23.84 9.78 -4.09
CA GLY A 273 -24.43 10.68 -3.10
C GLY A 273 -23.85 10.48 -1.70
N LEU A 274 -23.57 9.22 -1.31
CA LEU A 274 -22.85 8.94 -0.06
C LEU A 274 -21.42 9.51 -0.11
N LEU A 275 -20.69 9.28 -1.21
CA LEU A 275 -19.36 9.82 -1.39
C LEU A 275 -19.36 11.36 -1.35
N LEU A 276 -20.29 12.01 -2.04
CA LEU A 276 -20.41 13.47 -2.05
C LEU A 276 -20.68 14.03 -0.65
N LYS A 277 -21.54 13.36 0.13
CA LYS A 277 -21.76 13.72 1.53
C LYS A 277 -20.47 13.61 2.34
N GLN A 278 -19.75 12.49 2.26
CA GLN A 278 -18.49 12.31 2.98
C GLN A 278 -17.42 13.32 2.55
N LEU A 279 -17.35 13.63 1.25
CA LEU A 279 -16.46 14.64 0.70
C LEU A 279 -16.71 16.03 1.32
N TYR A 280 -17.98 16.40 1.50
CA TYR A 280 -18.36 17.67 2.13
C TYR A 280 -18.13 17.65 3.65
N ASP A 281 -18.61 16.62 4.35
CA ASP A 281 -18.58 16.54 5.81
C ASP A 281 -17.14 16.48 6.36
N LEU A 282 -16.21 15.89 5.60
CA LEU A 282 -14.80 15.73 5.97
C LEU A 282 -13.88 16.81 5.37
N ALA A 283 -14.42 17.76 4.61
CA ALA A 283 -13.67 18.85 4.01
C ALA A 283 -13.39 19.97 5.03
N ASN A 284 -12.30 20.72 4.80
CA ASN A 284 -12.09 21.96 5.53
C ASN A 284 -13.09 23.05 5.08
N THR A 285 -13.20 24.16 5.82
CA THR A 285 -14.20 25.22 5.53
C THR A 285 -14.09 25.79 4.11
N GLN A 286 -12.87 25.96 3.59
CA GLN A 286 -12.65 26.47 2.24
C GLN A 286 -13.16 25.47 1.19
N GLN A 287 -12.83 24.19 1.36
CA GLN A 287 -13.30 23.10 0.51
C GLN A 287 -14.82 22.95 0.59
N GLN A 288 -15.42 23.00 1.79
CA GLN A 288 -16.87 22.97 1.97
C GLN A 288 -17.57 24.10 1.20
N LYS A 289 -17.02 25.32 1.25
CA LYS A 289 -17.55 26.45 0.47
C LYS A 289 -17.46 26.19 -1.04
N ALA A 290 -16.34 25.64 -1.51
CA ALA A 290 -16.17 25.30 -2.92
C ALA A 290 -17.15 24.19 -3.37
N VAL A 291 -17.31 23.13 -2.57
CA VAL A 291 -18.28 22.05 -2.83
C VAL A 291 -19.71 22.62 -2.80
N GLY A 292 -20.04 23.47 -1.83
CA GLY A 292 -21.35 24.11 -1.74
C GLY A 292 -21.69 24.95 -2.98
N HIS A 293 -20.74 25.75 -3.46
CA HIS A 293 -20.91 26.50 -4.71
C HIS A 293 -21.08 25.58 -5.92
N ALA A 294 -20.32 24.48 -6.00
CA ALA A 294 -20.43 23.53 -7.09
C ALA A 294 -21.76 22.75 -7.06
N ILE A 295 -22.26 22.37 -5.87
CA ILE A 295 -23.59 21.79 -5.68
C ILE A 295 -24.66 22.77 -6.17
N HIS A 296 -24.58 24.04 -5.79
CA HIS A 296 -25.51 25.07 -6.26
C HIS A 296 -25.58 25.09 -7.79
N GLN A 297 -24.43 25.16 -8.47
CA GLN A 297 -24.39 25.15 -9.94
C GLN A 297 -25.00 23.89 -10.54
N CYS A 298 -24.72 22.71 -9.97
CA CYS A 298 -25.29 21.45 -10.46
C CYS A 298 -26.81 21.37 -10.23
N MET A 299 -27.33 21.87 -9.11
CA MET A 299 -28.76 21.87 -8.80
C MET A 299 -29.58 22.78 -9.72
N LEU A 300 -29.03 23.90 -10.16
CA LEU A 300 -29.71 24.78 -11.11
C LEU A 300 -29.89 24.14 -12.50
N HIS A 301 -29.05 23.16 -12.84
CA HIS A 301 -29.00 22.55 -14.18
C HIS A 301 -29.35 21.06 -14.18
N THR A 302 -29.70 20.48 -13.02
CA THR A 302 -30.02 19.06 -12.95
C THR A 302 -31.33 18.78 -13.68
N PRO A 303 -31.38 17.72 -14.53
CA PRO A 303 -32.64 17.28 -15.13
C PRO A 303 -33.51 16.46 -14.16
N TYR A 304 -33.01 16.20 -12.94
CA TYR A 304 -33.65 15.35 -11.95
C TYR A 304 -34.40 16.15 -10.89
N THR A 305 -35.29 15.45 -10.19
CA THR A 305 -36.07 16.01 -9.10
C THR A 305 -35.67 15.38 -7.78
N ARG A 306 -36.06 15.98 -6.65
CA ARG A 306 -35.83 15.38 -5.32
C ARG A 306 -36.30 13.92 -5.17
N TYR A 307 -37.28 13.48 -5.97
CA TYR A 307 -37.84 12.12 -5.90
C TYR A 307 -36.94 11.06 -6.49
N ASP A 308 -35.96 11.47 -7.29
CA ASP A 308 -34.94 10.60 -7.88
C ASP A 308 -33.85 10.24 -6.86
N TYR A 309 -33.81 10.95 -5.73
CA TYR A 309 -32.83 10.80 -4.67
C TYR A 309 -33.43 10.21 -3.39
N LYS A 310 -32.57 9.57 -2.59
CA LYS A 310 -32.97 9.16 -1.24
C LYS A 310 -33.16 10.38 -0.34
N MET A 311 -34.09 10.28 0.60
CA MET A 311 -34.48 11.38 1.49
C MET A 311 -33.35 11.89 2.40
N ASP A 312 -32.43 11.01 2.81
CA ASP A 312 -31.23 11.38 3.56
C ASP A 312 -30.30 12.27 2.73
N PHE A 313 -30.10 11.93 1.46
CA PHE A 313 -29.34 12.76 0.52
C PHE A 313 -30.02 14.09 0.22
N VAL A 314 -31.34 14.09 -0.01
CA VAL A 314 -32.11 15.34 -0.20
C VAL A 314 -31.99 16.26 1.01
N SER A 315 -32.02 15.70 2.23
CA SER A 315 -31.84 16.46 3.46
C SER A 315 -30.43 17.04 3.56
N PHE A 316 -29.40 16.25 3.23
CA PHE A 316 -28.02 16.74 3.14
C PHE A 316 -27.89 17.95 2.20
N VAL A 317 -28.39 17.84 0.96
CA VAL A 317 -28.28 18.92 -0.03
C VAL A 317 -29.04 20.17 0.42
N ARG A 318 -30.19 20.01 1.07
CA ARG A 318 -30.92 21.12 1.69
C ARG A 318 -30.10 21.83 2.75
N ASP A 319 -29.47 21.06 3.64
CA ASP A 319 -28.70 21.63 4.75
C ASP A 319 -27.45 22.36 4.24
N VAL A 320 -26.83 21.88 3.15
CA VAL A 320 -25.78 22.61 2.41
C VAL A 320 -26.33 23.91 1.83
N ALA A 321 -27.49 23.89 1.18
CA ALA A 321 -28.10 25.08 0.58
C ALA A 321 -28.44 26.16 1.61
N LEU A 322 -28.87 25.76 2.81
CA LEU A 322 -29.10 26.67 3.93
C LEU A 322 -27.77 27.20 4.50
N THR A 323 -26.76 26.34 4.63
CA THR A 323 -25.44 26.72 5.18
C THR A 323 -24.74 27.76 4.32
N HIS A 324 -24.89 27.68 3.00
CA HIS A 324 -24.21 28.58 2.04
C HIS A 324 -25.16 29.60 1.40
N ASP A 325 -26.35 29.79 1.98
CA ASP A 325 -27.30 30.86 1.64
C ASP A 325 -27.75 30.88 0.17
N PHE A 326 -28.03 29.71 -0.41
CA PHE A 326 -28.57 29.58 -1.78
C PHE A 326 -29.89 28.81 -1.84
N TYR A 327 -30.51 28.51 -0.70
CA TYR A 327 -31.73 27.70 -0.62
C TYR A 327 -32.89 28.24 -1.46
N GLU A 328 -33.13 29.55 -1.44
CA GLU A 328 -34.21 30.18 -2.21
C GLU A 328 -34.05 29.97 -3.72
N GLU A 329 -32.81 30.03 -4.23
CA GLU A 329 -32.50 29.85 -5.65
C GLU A 329 -32.77 28.42 -6.12
N VAL A 330 -32.53 27.43 -5.24
CA VAL A 330 -32.73 26.01 -5.53
C VAL A 330 -34.04 25.45 -4.96
N TYR A 331 -34.90 26.28 -4.37
CA TYR A 331 -36.19 25.88 -3.79
C TYR A 331 -37.05 25.04 -4.75
N PRO A 332 -37.11 25.32 -6.07
CA PRO A 332 -37.85 24.49 -7.01
C PRO A 332 -37.49 23.00 -6.98
N PHE A 333 -36.22 22.65 -6.70
CA PHE A 333 -35.78 21.27 -6.55
C PHE A 333 -36.44 20.58 -5.34
N PHE A 334 -36.69 21.34 -4.27
CA PHE A 334 -37.25 20.84 -3.01
C PHE A 334 -38.78 20.85 -2.98
N LYS A 335 -39.47 21.51 -3.91
CA LYS A 335 -40.93 21.57 -3.93
C LYS A 335 -41.52 20.16 -4.04
N LEU A 336 -42.54 19.86 -3.23
CA LEU A 336 -43.31 18.62 -3.37
C LEU A 336 -44.18 18.72 -4.63
N ARG A 337 -44.27 17.64 -5.41
CA ARG A 337 -45.28 17.52 -6.47
C ARG A 337 -46.66 17.55 -5.79
N GLU A 338 -47.48 18.49 -6.24
CA GLU A 338 -48.91 18.59 -5.88
C GLU A 338 -49.70 17.41 -6.42
#